data_AF-A0A1I6L008-F1
#
_entry.id   AF-A0A1I6L008-F1
#
_cell.length_a   1.000
_cell.length_b   1.000
_cell.length_c   1.000
_cell.angle_alpha   90.00
_cell.angle_beta   90.00
_cell.angle_gamma   90.00
#
_symmetry.space_group_name_H-M   'P 1'
#
loop_
_entity.id
_entity.type
_entity.pdbx_description
1 polymer ?
#
loop_
_entity_poly.entity_id
_entity_poly.type
_entity_poly.pdbx_seq_one_letter_code
_entity_poly.pdbx_strand_id
1 'polypeptide(L)'
;MGASVRRALWLVTEWVARGLAPHEREAVLGDLAESNRTFAASVGDIAGLALRRGAASCTEPRTAIAFFVLVLPLSFLLTALARSTASSVAISLWFWIDNADTHLLQNAGFWVGVTDVMPRLLSACAMLAFYAWSAGTLAVCVSRTTARLLCVMIALMAAVWPVFSAPRYGPQNDAVFHLTFYRVVFPCLLPCIFVLLPALFALRTSRMENA
;
A
#
# COMPACT_ATOMS: atom_id res chain seq x y z
N MET A 1 -20.08 9.71 6.56
CA MET A 1 -18.69 9.22 6.64
C MET A 1 -18.20 9.37 8.07
N GLY A 2 -17.83 8.29 8.75
CA GLY A 2 -17.43 8.32 10.16
C GLY A 2 -16.15 9.12 10.41
N ALA A 3 -16.02 9.71 11.60
CA ALA A 3 -14.85 10.52 11.99
C ALA A 3 -13.51 9.78 11.81
N SER A 4 -13.50 8.46 12.05
CA SER A 4 -12.32 7.59 11.91
C SER A 4 -11.81 7.50 10.46
N VAL A 5 -12.73 7.41 9.49
CA VAL A 5 -12.40 7.39 8.06
C VAL A 5 -11.81 8.73 7.66
N ARG A 6 -12.42 9.84 8.09
CA ARG A 6 -11.91 11.19 7.79
C ARG A 6 -10.49 11.40 8.34
N ARG A 7 -10.20 10.85 9.52
CA ARG A 7 -8.85 10.88 10.14
C ARG A 7 -7.82 10.08 9.36
N ALA A 8 -8.15 8.84 8.96
CA ALA A 8 -7.25 8.00 8.16
C ALA A 8 -6.94 8.65 6.80
N LEU A 9 -7.96 9.24 6.19
CA LEU A 9 -7.82 9.96 4.92
C LEU A 9 -6.97 11.22 5.06
N TRP A 10 -7.15 12.00 6.13
CA TRP A 10 -6.27 13.14 6.43
C TRP A 10 -4.81 12.71 6.62
N LEU A 11 -4.58 11.60 7.34
CA LEU A 11 -3.24 11.04 7.54
C LEU A 11 -2.57 10.67 6.21
N VAL A 12 -3.30 10.04 5.28
CA VAL A 12 -2.81 9.74 3.93
C VAL A 12 -2.47 11.02 3.19
N THR A 13 -3.31 12.05 3.31
CA THR A 13 -3.13 13.34 2.63
C THR A 13 -1.89 14.08 3.13
N GLU A 14 -1.73 14.21 4.44
CA GLU A 14 -0.51 14.72 5.08
C GLU A 14 0.72 13.90 4.66
N TRP A 15 0.57 12.58 4.54
CA TRP A 15 1.63 11.70 4.12
C TRP A 15 2.12 11.99 2.71
N VAL A 16 1.19 12.09 1.76
CA VAL A 16 1.50 12.42 0.36
C VAL A 16 2.07 13.83 0.30
N ALA A 17 1.53 14.78 1.08
CA ALA A 17 2.00 16.16 1.12
C ALA A 17 3.42 16.30 1.70
N ARG A 18 3.89 15.38 2.55
CA ARG A 18 5.31 15.34 2.98
C ARG A 18 6.29 15.03 1.84
N GLY A 19 5.82 14.52 0.71
CA GLY A 19 6.63 14.36 -0.50
C GLY A 19 6.89 15.67 -1.25
N LEU A 20 6.08 16.70 -0.99
CA LEU A 20 6.16 18.03 -1.62
C LEU A 20 7.19 18.94 -0.91
N ALA A 21 7.62 20.00 -1.59
CA ALA A 21 8.48 21.01 -0.96
C ALA A 21 7.71 21.72 0.17
N PRO A 22 8.39 22.26 1.22
CA PRO A 22 7.71 22.83 2.38
C PRO A 22 6.66 23.89 2.04
N HIS A 23 6.98 24.79 1.11
CA HIS A 23 6.08 25.87 0.66
C HIS A 23 4.87 25.34 -0.13
N GLU A 24 5.03 24.28 -0.91
CA GLU A 24 3.92 23.67 -1.67
C GLU A 24 3.04 22.83 -0.80
N ARG A 25 3.62 22.14 0.18
CA ARG A 25 2.88 21.39 1.18
C ARG A 25 1.92 22.33 1.92
N GLU A 26 2.40 23.51 2.33
CA GLU A 26 1.57 24.51 2.99
C GLU A 26 0.48 25.05 2.07
N ALA A 27 0.80 25.33 0.81
CA ALA A 27 -0.20 25.74 -0.18
C ALA A 27 -1.28 24.67 -0.42
N VAL A 28 -0.87 23.41 -0.61
CA VAL A 28 -1.78 22.28 -0.87
C VAL A 28 -2.66 21.97 0.34
N LEU A 29 -2.08 21.97 1.55
CA LEU A 29 -2.85 21.75 2.78
C LEU A 29 -3.79 22.93 3.07
N GLY A 30 -3.39 24.17 2.74
CA GLY A 30 -4.23 25.36 2.79
C GLY A 30 -5.42 25.27 1.83
N ASP A 31 -5.17 24.98 0.56
CA ASP A 31 -6.21 24.77 -0.45
C ASP A 31 -7.19 23.66 -0.04
N LEU A 32 -6.69 22.59 0.57
CA LEU A 32 -7.50 21.49 1.10
C LEU A 32 -8.36 21.88 2.29
N ALA A 33 -7.85 22.76 3.16
CA ALA A 33 -8.59 23.24 4.32
C ALA A 33 -9.69 24.24 3.90
N GLU A 34 -9.43 25.03 2.86
CA GLU A 34 -10.37 26.03 2.34
C GLU A 34 -11.38 25.45 1.35
N SER A 35 -10.96 24.46 0.55
CA SER A 35 -11.85 23.81 -0.39
C SER A 35 -12.72 22.77 0.33
N ASN A 36 -14.02 23.07 0.43
CA ASN A 36 -15.02 22.14 0.95
C ASN A 36 -15.31 20.98 -0.05
N ARG A 37 -14.30 20.57 -0.83
CA ARG A 37 -14.38 19.58 -1.89
C ARG A 37 -14.39 18.16 -1.33
N THR A 38 -14.99 17.25 -2.10
CA THR A 38 -14.94 15.81 -1.80
C THR A 38 -13.51 15.30 -1.80
N PHE A 39 -13.17 14.49 -0.79
CA PHE A 39 -11.85 13.89 -0.59
C PHE A 39 -11.23 13.26 -1.85
N ALA A 40 -12.04 12.55 -2.65
CA ALA A 40 -11.58 11.94 -3.90
C ALA A 40 -11.04 12.98 -4.90
N ALA A 41 -11.66 14.16 -4.98
CA ALA A 41 -11.18 15.25 -5.84
C ALA A 41 -9.83 15.78 -5.35
N SER A 42 -9.69 15.97 -4.03
CA SER A 42 -8.45 16.50 -3.46
C SER A 42 -7.27 15.53 -3.57
N VAL A 43 -7.51 14.22 -3.40
CA VAL A 43 -6.48 13.20 -3.69
C VAL A 43 -6.09 13.22 -5.16
N GLY A 44 -7.07 13.39 -6.06
CA GLY A 44 -6.83 13.55 -7.49
C GLY A 44 -5.95 14.76 -7.80
N ASP A 45 -6.22 15.90 -7.18
CA ASP A 45 -5.44 17.14 -7.37
C ASP A 45 -4.01 16.98 -6.85
N ILE A 46 -3.80 16.39 -5.67
CA ILE A 46 -2.47 16.12 -5.11
C ILE A 46 -1.72 15.10 -5.96
N ALA A 47 -2.37 14.01 -6.36
CA ALA A 47 -1.78 12.99 -7.21
C ALA A 47 -1.41 13.60 -8.57
N GLY A 48 -2.26 14.46 -9.13
CA GLY A 48 -2.01 15.19 -10.36
C GLY A 48 -0.80 16.12 -10.25
N LEU A 49 -0.64 16.85 -9.13
CA LEU A 49 0.52 17.70 -8.87
C LEU A 49 1.81 16.86 -8.75
N ALA A 50 1.76 15.77 -7.98
CA ALA A 50 2.87 14.84 -7.83
C ALA A 50 3.28 14.21 -9.17
N LEU A 51 2.29 13.83 -10.00
CA LEU A 51 2.52 13.30 -11.34
C LEU A 51 3.11 14.35 -12.28
N ARG A 52 2.61 15.59 -12.28
CA ARG A 52 3.16 16.68 -13.10
C ARG A 52 4.59 17.00 -12.74
N ARG A 53 4.93 17.02 -11.45
CA ARG A 53 6.31 17.18 -11.00
C ARG A 53 7.17 15.97 -11.30
N GLY A 54 6.64 14.77 -11.13
CA GLY A 54 7.31 13.55 -11.57
C GLY A 54 7.64 13.60 -13.07
N ALA A 55 6.70 14.07 -13.90
CA ALA A 55 6.89 14.27 -15.32
C ALA A 55 7.92 15.37 -15.63
N ALA A 56 7.92 16.48 -14.88
CA ALA A 56 8.94 17.51 -15.00
C ALA A 56 10.33 16.96 -14.62
N SER A 57 10.44 16.12 -13.60
CA SER A 57 11.67 15.42 -13.25
C SER A 57 12.07 14.34 -14.27
N CYS A 58 11.12 13.82 -15.05
CA CYS A 58 11.39 12.93 -16.19
C CYS A 58 11.98 13.65 -17.41
N THR A 59 12.09 14.98 -17.39
CA THR A 59 12.89 15.70 -18.40
C THR A 59 14.38 15.37 -18.25
N GLU A 60 14.81 14.96 -17.06
CA GLU A 60 16.14 14.42 -16.85
C GLU A 60 16.15 12.93 -17.27
N PRO A 61 16.94 12.55 -18.29
CA PRO A 61 16.89 11.20 -18.86
C PRO A 61 17.24 10.12 -17.83
N ARG A 62 18.13 10.42 -16.87
CA ARG A 62 18.51 9.50 -15.79
C ARG A 62 17.32 9.16 -14.88
N THR A 63 16.52 10.17 -14.53
CA THR A 63 15.35 9.99 -13.65
C THR A 63 14.21 9.29 -14.39
N ALA A 64 14.02 9.59 -15.68
CA ALA A 64 13.06 8.87 -16.51
C ALA A 64 13.40 7.38 -16.64
N ILE A 65 14.66 7.05 -16.92
CA ILE A 65 15.12 5.65 -17.01
C ILE A 65 14.91 4.95 -15.66
N ALA A 66 15.32 5.56 -14.54
CA ALA A 66 15.10 4.99 -13.22
C ALA A 66 13.60 4.77 -12.93
N PHE A 67 12.74 5.68 -13.38
CA PHE A 67 11.30 5.52 -13.20
C PHE A 67 10.75 4.31 -13.96
N PHE A 68 11.01 4.21 -15.26
CA PHE A 68 10.46 3.15 -16.10
C PHE A 68 11.11 1.79 -15.87
N VAL A 69 12.40 1.75 -15.56
CA VAL A 69 13.15 0.48 -15.40
C VAL A 69 13.08 -0.05 -13.98
N LEU A 70 12.96 0.82 -12.97
CA LEU A 70 13.01 0.41 -11.57
C LEU A 70 11.67 0.66 -10.85
N VAL A 71 11.21 1.91 -10.81
CA VAL A 71 10.09 2.32 -9.96
C VAL A 71 8.78 1.66 -10.39
N LEU A 72 8.42 1.81 -11.66
CA LEU A 72 7.18 1.28 -12.21
C LEU A 72 7.09 -0.25 -12.07
N PRO A 73 8.05 -1.06 -12.53
CA PRO A 73 7.97 -2.51 -12.42
C PRO A 73 8.02 -3.00 -10.97
N LEU A 74 8.85 -2.41 -10.10
CA LEU A 74 8.88 -2.81 -8.69
C LEU A 74 7.57 -2.46 -7.97
N SER A 75 7.01 -1.28 -8.19
CA SER A 75 5.74 -0.90 -7.57
C SER A 75 4.60 -1.82 -8.01
N PHE A 76 4.55 -2.18 -9.30
CA PHE A 76 3.60 -3.14 -9.85
C PHE A 76 3.80 -4.53 -9.23
N LEU A 77 5.03 -5.06 -9.26
CA LEU A 77 5.36 -6.39 -8.75
C LEU A 77 5.04 -6.52 -7.27
N LEU A 78 5.47 -5.57 -6.43
CA LEU A 78 5.22 -5.59 -5.00
C LEU A 78 3.73 -5.49 -4.67
N THR A 79 2.98 -4.65 -5.39
CA THR A 79 1.53 -4.53 -5.19
C THR A 79 0.80 -5.79 -5.63
N ALA A 80 1.19 -6.38 -6.77
CA ALA A 80 0.61 -7.63 -7.26
C ALA A 80 0.89 -8.80 -6.31
N LEU A 81 2.12 -8.93 -5.82
CA LEU A 81 2.49 -9.95 -4.82
C LEU A 81 1.72 -9.74 -3.51
N ALA A 82 1.64 -8.51 -3.00
CA ALA A 82 0.90 -8.20 -1.78
C ALA A 82 -0.58 -8.59 -1.90
N ARG A 83 -1.19 -8.30 -3.06
CA ARG A 83 -2.59 -8.64 -3.34
C ARG A 83 -2.81 -10.14 -3.53
N SER A 84 -1.89 -10.81 -4.21
CA SER A 84 -1.92 -12.26 -4.38
C SER A 84 -1.89 -12.93 -3.00
N THR A 85 -0.96 -12.52 -2.14
CA THR A 85 -0.87 -12.97 -0.75
C THR A 85 -2.15 -12.67 0.03
N ALA A 86 -2.70 -11.46 -0.10
CA ALA A 86 -3.97 -11.10 0.55
C ALA A 86 -5.11 -12.02 0.13
N SER A 87 -5.21 -12.32 -1.17
CA SER A 87 -6.28 -13.15 -1.72
C SER A 87 -6.14 -14.60 -1.27
N SER A 88 -4.93 -15.14 -1.26
CA SER A 88 -4.64 -16.51 -0.81
C SER A 88 -4.93 -16.70 0.68
N VAL A 89 -4.79 -15.65 1.48
CA VAL A 89 -4.92 -15.72 2.95
C VAL A 89 -6.30 -15.32 3.42
N ALA A 90 -7.05 -14.54 2.62
CA ALA A 90 -8.36 -14.02 2.98
C ALA A 90 -9.33 -15.12 3.45
N ILE A 91 -9.35 -16.27 2.78
CA ILE A 91 -10.22 -17.40 3.12
C ILE A 91 -9.85 -17.98 4.49
N SER A 92 -8.56 -18.25 4.72
CA SER A 92 -8.09 -18.79 6.00
C SER A 92 -8.32 -17.80 7.15
N LEU A 93 -8.09 -16.52 6.89
CA LEU A 93 -8.31 -15.45 7.87
C LEU A 93 -9.80 -15.30 8.21
N TRP A 94 -10.68 -15.37 7.22
CA TRP A 94 -12.14 -15.42 7.44
C TRP A 94 -12.55 -16.64 8.23
N PHE A 95 -12.02 -17.81 7.89
CA PHE A 95 -12.30 -19.05 8.61
C PHE A 95 -11.89 -18.94 10.09
N TRP A 96 -10.73 -18.35 10.41
CA TRP A 96 -10.29 -18.26 11.80
C TRP A 96 -10.87 -17.09 12.59
N ILE A 97 -11.16 -15.95 11.96
CA ILE A 97 -11.65 -14.78 12.68
C ILE A 97 -13.16 -14.83 12.82
N ASP A 98 -13.88 -14.97 11.70
CA ASP A 98 -15.34 -14.86 11.70
C ASP A 98 -16.04 -16.14 12.16
N ASN A 99 -15.35 -17.28 12.09
CA ASN A 99 -15.87 -18.56 12.58
C ASN A 99 -15.20 -19.02 13.88
N ALA A 100 -14.44 -18.17 14.57
CA ALA A 100 -13.92 -18.51 15.90
C ALA A 100 -15.05 -18.54 16.94
N ASP A 101 -15.68 -19.70 17.09
CA ASP A 101 -16.56 -20.00 18.21
C ASP A 101 -15.82 -20.82 19.29
N THR A 102 -16.35 -20.82 20.51
CA THR A 102 -15.74 -21.56 21.62
C THR A 102 -15.65 -23.06 21.36
N HIS A 103 -16.49 -23.61 20.48
CA HIS A 103 -16.52 -25.03 20.15
C HIS A 103 -15.41 -25.42 19.15
N LEU A 104 -15.16 -24.62 18.11
CA LEU A 104 -14.06 -24.77 17.17
C LEU A 104 -12.71 -24.59 17.84
N LEU A 105 -12.60 -23.65 18.78
CA LEU A 105 -11.36 -23.46 19.55
C LEU A 105 -11.01 -24.67 20.44
N GLN A 106 -12.00 -25.49 20.83
CA GLN A 106 -11.76 -26.75 21.55
C GLN A 106 -11.39 -27.91 20.62
N ASN A 107 -11.59 -27.78 19.31
CA ASN A 107 -11.31 -28.83 18.35
C ASN A 107 -9.82 -28.83 17.96
N ALA A 108 -9.13 -29.95 18.19
CA ALA A 108 -7.72 -30.11 17.80
C ALA A 108 -7.48 -29.92 16.29
N GLY A 109 -8.46 -30.31 15.46
CA GLY A 109 -8.36 -30.16 14.00
C GLY A 109 -8.30 -28.71 13.54
N PHE A 110 -8.95 -27.79 14.27
CA PHE A 110 -8.86 -26.35 14.01
C PHE A 110 -7.41 -25.88 14.15
N TRP A 111 -6.75 -26.25 15.25
CA TRP A 111 -5.37 -25.86 15.54
C TRP A 111 -4.37 -26.46 14.55
N VAL A 112 -4.60 -27.68 14.04
CA VAL A 112 -3.78 -28.26 12.97
C VAL A 112 -3.85 -27.42 11.69
N GLY A 113 -5.03 -26.92 11.32
CA GLY A 113 -5.18 -26.01 10.18
C GLY A 113 -4.46 -24.67 10.40
N VAL A 114 -4.54 -24.12 11.62
CA VAL A 114 -3.83 -22.89 12.00
C VAL A 114 -2.31 -23.09 11.89
N THR A 115 -1.77 -24.18 12.46
CA THR A 115 -0.32 -24.43 12.45
C THR A 115 0.24 -24.71 11.05
N ASP A 116 -0.58 -25.21 10.11
CA ASP A 116 -0.16 -25.44 8.72
C ASP A 116 -0.16 -24.14 7.88
N VAL A 117 -1.13 -23.25 8.09
CA VAL A 117 -1.29 -22.06 7.24
C VAL A 117 -0.56 -20.83 7.82
N MET A 118 -0.51 -20.67 9.15
CA MET A 118 0.09 -19.50 9.79
C MET A 118 1.58 -19.29 9.43
N PRO A 119 2.45 -20.33 9.40
CA PRO A 119 3.84 -20.15 8.99
C PRO A 119 3.98 -19.69 7.53
N ARG A 120 3.12 -20.17 6.63
CA ARG A 120 3.09 -19.75 5.23
C ARG A 120 2.66 -18.29 5.09
N LEU A 121 1.68 -17.86 5.88
CA LEU A 121 1.27 -16.46 5.96
C LEU A 121 2.42 -15.57 6.47
N LEU A 122 3.00 -15.93 7.61
CA LEU A 122 4.07 -15.15 8.23
C LEU A 122 5.30 -15.05 7.33
N SER A 123 5.70 -16.15 6.69
CA SER A 123 6.80 -16.15 5.72
C SER A 123 6.50 -15.30 4.49
N ALA A 124 5.29 -15.37 3.93
CA ALA A 124 4.90 -14.53 2.81
C ALA A 124 4.93 -13.03 3.19
N CYS A 125 4.42 -12.66 4.37
CA CYS A 125 4.46 -11.29 4.86
C CYS A 125 5.90 -10.80 5.11
N ALA A 126 6.74 -11.65 5.70
CA ALA A 126 8.15 -11.34 5.92
C ALA A 126 8.89 -11.13 4.60
N MET A 127 8.72 -12.04 3.63
CA MET A 127 9.31 -11.90 2.29
C MET A 127 8.86 -10.61 1.61
N LEU A 128 7.57 -10.27 1.67
CA LEU A 128 7.03 -9.01 1.16
C LEU A 128 7.69 -7.79 1.81
N ALA A 129 7.83 -7.79 3.13
CA ALA A 129 8.50 -6.72 3.86
C ALA A 129 9.98 -6.59 3.48
N PHE A 130 10.68 -7.73 3.34
CA PHE A 130 12.07 -7.75 2.89
C PHE A 130 12.21 -7.22 1.47
N TYR A 131 11.39 -7.68 0.52
CA TYR A 131 11.43 -7.18 -0.85
C TYR A 131 11.13 -5.69 -0.95
N ALA A 132 10.13 -5.21 -0.20
CA ALA A 132 9.79 -3.80 -0.17
C ALA A 132 10.90 -2.95 0.45
N TRP A 133 11.53 -3.43 1.53
CA TRP A 133 12.68 -2.78 2.15
C TRP A 133 13.87 -2.71 1.17
N SER A 134 14.23 -3.84 0.54
CA SER A 134 15.31 -3.90 -0.45
C SER A 134 15.04 -2.99 -1.65
N ALA A 135 13.80 -2.95 -2.16
CA ALA A 135 13.39 -2.04 -3.22
C ALA A 135 13.52 -0.57 -2.81
N GLY A 136 13.12 -0.23 -1.58
CA GLY A 136 13.29 1.10 -1.00
C GLY A 136 14.77 1.50 -0.92
N THR A 137 15.62 0.62 -0.39
CA THR A 137 17.08 0.84 -0.30
C THR A 137 17.71 1.01 -1.68
N LEU A 138 17.38 0.15 -2.65
CA LEU A 138 17.85 0.27 -4.04
C LEU A 138 17.42 1.61 -4.66
N ALA A 139 16.17 2.02 -4.44
CA ALA A 139 15.68 3.29 -4.96
C ALA A 139 16.43 4.48 -4.34
N VAL A 140 16.73 4.44 -3.04
CA VAL A 140 17.54 5.47 -2.35
C VAL A 140 18.95 5.54 -2.92
N CYS A 141 19.60 4.40 -3.19
CA CYS A 141 20.93 4.35 -3.79
C CYS A 141 20.98 5.01 -5.17
N VAL A 142 19.89 4.94 -5.94
CA VAL A 142 19.77 5.65 -7.23
C VAL A 142 19.56 7.14 -7.01
N SER A 143 18.50 7.51 -6.27
CA SER A 143 18.26 8.89 -5.82
C SER A 143 17.14 8.94 -4.78
N ARG A 144 17.15 9.97 -3.92
CA ARG A 144 16.04 10.22 -2.98
C ARG A 144 14.71 10.48 -3.69
N THR A 145 14.74 11.07 -4.89
CA THR A 145 13.55 11.31 -5.71
C THR A 145 12.96 9.99 -6.19
N THR A 146 13.79 9.06 -6.66
CA THR A 146 13.38 7.72 -7.09
C THR A 146 12.69 6.95 -5.96
N ALA A 147 13.21 7.03 -4.74
CA ALA A 147 12.59 6.39 -3.57
C ALA A 147 11.21 7.01 -3.23
N ARG A 148 11.07 8.34 -3.28
CA ARG A 148 9.76 8.99 -3.08
C ARG A 148 8.76 8.58 -4.17
N LEU A 149 9.19 8.55 -5.43
CA LEU A 149 8.37 8.12 -6.55
C LEU A 149 7.92 6.65 -6.37
N LEU A 150 8.80 5.78 -5.90
CA LEU A 150 8.45 4.39 -5.58
C LEU A 150 7.33 4.31 -4.54
N CYS A 151 7.43 5.05 -3.43
CA CYS A 151 6.39 5.07 -2.41
C CYS A 151 5.05 5.61 -2.93
N VAL A 152 5.08 6.69 -3.72
CA VAL A 152 3.87 7.26 -4.34
C VAL A 152 3.23 6.28 -5.33
N MET A 153 4.04 5.61 -6.16
CA MET A 153 3.53 4.62 -7.10
C MET A 153 2.94 3.40 -6.40
N ILE A 154 3.57 2.89 -5.33
CA ILE A 154 3.00 1.81 -4.52
C ILE A 154 1.65 2.23 -3.92
N ALA A 155 1.57 3.43 -3.34
CA ALA A 155 0.32 3.94 -2.77
C ALA A 155 -0.77 4.12 -3.84
N LEU A 156 -0.41 4.67 -5.01
CA LEU A 156 -1.33 4.83 -6.13
C LEU A 156 -1.81 3.48 -6.65
N MET A 157 -0.92 2.52 -6.88
CA MET A 157 -1.26 1.18 -7.32
C MET A 157 -2.16 0.48 -6.29
N ALA A 158 -1.87 0.58 -4.99
CA ALA A 158 -2.73 0.01 -3.95
C ALA A 158 -4.15 0.60 -3.94
N ALA A 159 -4.30 1.89 -4.24
CA ALA A 159 -5.59 2.58 -4.30
C ALA A 159 -6.37 2.30 -5.59
N VAL A 160 -5.66 2.22 -6.71
CA VAL A 160 -6.24 2.14 -8.06
C VAL A 160 -6.53 0.70 -8.47
N TRP A 161 -5.67 -0.25 -8.09
CA TRP A 161 -5.78 -1.64 -8.49
C TRP A 161 -7.13 -2.30 -8.18
N PRO A 162 -7.78 -2.08 -7.02
CA PRO A 162 -9.10 -2.64 -6.74
C PRO A 162 -10.17 -2.28 -7.78
N VAL A 163 -10.02 -1.14 -8.46
CA VAL A 163 -10.96 -0.69 -9.51
C VAL A 163 -10.77 -1.49 -10.80
N PHE A 164 -9.53 -1.82 -11.14
CA PHE A 164 -9.19 -2.53 -12.38
C PHE A 164 -9.26 -4.05 -12.24
N SER A 165 -8.98 -4.57 -11.05
CA SER A 165 -9.13 -5.99 -10.78
C SER A 165 -10.50 -6.26 -10.17
N ALA A 166 -11.51 -6.45 -11.01
CA ALA A 166 -12.71 -7.12 -10.56
C ALA A 166 -12.28 -8.52 -10.10
N PRO A 167 -12.42 -8.86 -8.81
CA PRO A 167 -11.97 -10.15 -8.37
C PRO A 167 -12.85 -11.23 -9.01
N ARG A 168 -12.22 -12.10 -9.81
CA ARG A 168 -12.88 -13.28 -10.36
C ARG A 168 -12.80 -14.38 -9.32
N TYR A 169 -13.57 -14.24 -8.25
CA TYR A 169 -13.74 -15.33 -7.31
C TYR A 169 -14.74 -16.33 -7.91
N GLY A 170 -14.42 -17.62 -7.86
CA GLY A 170 -15.40 -18.65 -8.19
C GLY A 170 -16.54 -18.64 -7.16
N PRO A 171 -17.74 -19.15 -7.52
CA PRO A 171 -18.92 -19.14 -6.64
C PRO A 171 -18.69 -19.84 -5.29
N GLN A 172 -17.69 -20.72 -5.22
CA GLN A 172 -17.27 -21.40 -3.99
C GLN A 172 -16.75 -20.44 -2.89
N ASN A 173 -16.28 -19.26 -3.26
CA ASN A 173 -15.67 -18.30 -2.34
C ASN A 173 -16.56 -17.08 -2.06
N ASP A 174 -17.80 -17.06 -2.57
CA ASP A 174 -18.73 -15.93 -2.37
C ASP A 174 -19.00 -15.67 -0.88
N ALA A 175 -19.05 -16.73 -0.07
CA ALA A 175 -19.22 -16.63 1.38
C ALA A 175 -18.10 -15.84 2.08
N VAL A 176 -16.89 -15.75 1.52
CA VAL A 176 -15.81 -14.92 2.09
C VAL A 176 -15.86 -13.51 1.50
N PHE A 177 -16.00 -13.41 0.19
CA PHE A 177 -15.81 -12.16 -0.54
C PHE A 177 -17.07 -11.30 -0.66
N HIS A 178 -18.22 -11.76 -0.16
CA HIS A 178 -19.37 -10.88 0.08
C HIS A 178 -19.06 -9.83 1.17
N LEU A 179 -18.15 -10.14 2.09
CA LEU A 179 -17.71 -9.21 3.12
C LEU A 179 -16.76 -8.17 2.52
N THR A 180 -17.13 -6.89 2.67
CA THR A 180 -16.35 -5.76 2.14
C THR A 180 -14.93 -5.72 2.72
N PHE A 181 -14.75 -6.21 3.95
CA PHE A 181 -13.43 -6.29 4.59
C PHE A 181 -12.44 -7.15 3.78
N TYR A 182 -12.78 -8.40 3.50
CA TYR A 182 -11.89 -9.34 2.79
C TYR A 182 -11.72 -8.98 1.31
N ARG A 183 -12.74 -8.35 0.71
CA ARG A 183 -12.70 -7.97 -0.71
C ARG A 183 -11.91 -6.68 -0.99
N VAL A 184 -12.02 -5.69 -0.11
CA VAL A 184 -11.52 -4.32 -0.36
C VAL A 184 -10.50 -3.90 0.69
N VAL A 185 -10.85 -4.00 1.96
CA VAL A 185 -10.03 -3.44 3.05
C VAL A 185 -8.74 -4.23 3.23
N PHE A 186 -8.83 -5.54 3.38
CA PHE A 186 -7.68 -6.40 3.65
C PHE A 186 -6.63 -6.39 2.51
N PRO A 187 -7.01 -6.48 1.22
CA PRO A 187 -6.06 -6.35 0.12
C PRO A 187 -5.42 -4.97 -0.01
N CYS A 188 -6.03 -3.92 0.53
CA CYS A 188 -5.42 -2.58 0.59
C CYS A 188 -4.51 -2.43 1.82
N LEU A 189 -4.85 -3.06 2.95
CA LEU A 189 -4.04 -3.00 4.17
C LEU A 189 -2.67 -3.66 4.00
N LEU A 190 -2.60 -4.81 3.32
CA LEU A 190 -1.36 -5.55 3.13
C LEU A 190 -0.26 -4.73 2.42
N PRO A 191 -0.50 -4.10 1.25
CA PRO A 191 0.43 -3.17 0.64
C PRO A 191 0.81 -2.00 1.56
N CYS A 192 -0.15 -1.40 2.27
CA CYS A 192 0.14 -0.28 3.16
C CYS A 192 1.07 -0.69 4.31
N ILE A 193 0.85 -1.85 4.92
CA ILE A 193 1.60 -2.29 6.10
C ILE A 193 2.93 -2.92 5.70
N PHE A 194 2.93 -3.84 4.74
CA PHE A 194 4.08 -4.68 4.42
C PHE A 194 4.89 -4.20 3.20
N VAL A 195 4.40 -3.21 2.47
CA VAL A 195 5.15 -2.63 1.35
C VAL A 195 5.50 -1.18 1.60
N LEU A 196 4.51 -0.35 1.94
CA LEU A 196 4.74 1.07 2.14
C LEU A 196 5.58 1.34 3.40
N LEU A 197 5.23 0.79 4.58
CA LEU A 197 6.01 1.05 5.80
C LEU A 197 7.49 0.64 5.70
N PRO A 198 7.86 -0.56 5.19
CA PRO A 198 9.27 -0.94 5.07
C PRO A 198 10.04 -0.05 4.08
N ALA A 199 9.42 0.30 2.94
CA ALA A 199 10.04 1.21 1.97
C ALA A 199 10.30 2.61 2.58
N LEU A 200 9.37 3.09 3.41
CA LEU A 200 9.51 4.36 4.11
C LEU A 200 10.56 4.31 5.22
N PHE A 201 10.66 3.17 5.91
CA PHE A 201 11.70 2.96 6.90
C PHE A 201 13.08 3.04 6.26
N ALA A 202 13.29 2.40 5.11
CA ALA A 202 14.53 2.49 4.33
C ALA A 202 14.87 3.95 3.92
N LEU A 203 13.85 4.73 3.53
CA LEU A 203 14.04 6.16 3.23
C LEU A 203 14.49 6.95 4.47
N ARG A 204 13.94 6.65 5.65
CA ARG A 204 14.29 7.35 6.90
C ARG A 204 15.68 6.98 7.40
N THR A 205 16.07 5.71 7.37
CA THR A 205 17.40 5.27 7.82
C THR A 205 18.52 5.93 7.01
N SER A 206 18.36 6.03 5.69
CA SER A 206 19.32 6.72 4.82
C SER A 206 19.48 8.23 5.10
N ARG A 207 18.51 8.86 5.77
CA ARG A 207 18.60 10.27 6.15
C ARG A 207 19.53 10.46 7.35
N MET A 208 19.58 9.49 8.26
CA MET A 208 20.38 9.57 9.49
C MET A 208 21.88 9.36 9.22
N GLU A 209 22.25 8.59 8.20
CA GLU A 209 23.67 8.35 7.84
C GLU A 209 24.34 9.57 7.18
N ASN A 210 23.56 10.55 6.72
CA ASN A 210 24.06 11.74 6.01
C ASN A 210 23.99 13.02 6.85
N ALA A 211 23.65 12.92 8.14
CA ALA A 211 23.55 14.04 9.08
C ALA A 211 24.68 13.93 10.11
#